data_AF-A0A3R7EQL5-F1
#
_entry.id   AF-A0A3R7EQL5-F1
#
_cell.length_a   1.000
_cell.length_b   1.000
_cell.length_c   1.000
_cell.angle_alpha   90.00
_cell.angle_beta   90.00
_cell.angle_gamma   90.00
#
_symmetry.space_group_name_H-M   'P 1'
#
loop_
_entity.id
_entity.type
_entity.pdbx_description
1 polymer ?
#
loop_
_entity_poly.entity_id
_entity_poly.type
_entity_poly.pdbx_seq_one_letter_code
_entity_poly.pdbx_strand_id
1 'polypeptide(L)'
;VENLRGVPDEMQLLYHCNYGSPILEEGASFIAPIEKVAPRDSVAAKSIEDFKNYGPPQSDFVEQVYFMNLIPDGKGNTTVVLTNRNRDKAISLKYPVKSLPCFTLWKNTSSFEDGYVTGLEPGTSFPNPKPFERKRGRIIVLKPGEKYHSWVTMSVHLGKDNVQKVIDQVEKICKGTSPKIFRRPLEEFSPI
;
A
#
# COMPACT_ATOMS: atom_id res chain seq x y z
N VAL A 1 -19.53 4.44 -2.76
CA VAL A 1 -20.28 4.18 -1.52
C VAL A 1 -21.32 5.28 -1.35
N GLU A 2 -22.54 4.95 -0.95
CA GLU A 2 -23.63 5.93 -0.72
C GLU A 2 -24.25 5.68 0.65
N ASN A 3 -24.52 6.75 1.40
CA ASN A 3 -25.27 6.65 2.65
C ASN A 3 -26.78 6.70 2.36
N LEU A 4 -27.44 5.54 2.44
CA LEU A 4 -28.89 5.41 2.22
C LEU A 4 -29.73 5.72 3.48
N ARG A 5 -29.11 6.00 4.61
CA ARG A 5 -29.82 6.31 5.86
C ARG A 5 -30.25 7.78 5.89
N GLY A 6 -31.28 8.06 6.67
CA GLY A 6 -31.73 9.44 6.97
C GLY A 6 -30.86 10.19 7.98
N VAL A 7 -29.73 9.61 8.42
CA VAL A 7 -28.79 10.22 9.39
C VAL A 7 -27.34 10.06 8.91
N PRO A 8 -26.40 10.92 9.35
CA PRO A 8 -24.99 10.73 9.05
C PRO A 8 -24.48 9.35 9.49
N ASP A 9 -23.60 8.74 8.69
CA ASP A 9 -22.98 7.46 9.02
C ASP A 9 -21.49 7.44 8.66
N GLU A 10 -20.74 6.62 9.38
CA GLU A 10 -19.29 6.50 9.24
C GLU A 10 -18.93 5.38 8.26
N MET A 11 -17.90 5.60 7.45
CA MET A 11 -17.35 4.57 6.58
C MET A 11 -15.82 4.60 6.55
N GLN A 12 -15.27 3.44 6.21
CA GLN A 12 -13.87 3.24 5.84
C GLN A 12 -13.84 2.32 4.62
N LEU A 13 -12.83 2.47 3.77
CA LEU A 13 -12.63 1.62 2.61
C LEU A 13 -11.15 1.26 2.49
N LEU A 14 -10.88 -0.02 2.23
CA LEU A 14 -9.56 -0.55 1.91
C LEU A 14 -9.70 -1.43 0.66
N TYR A 15 -8.97 -1.11 -0.39
CA TYR A 15 -8.83 -2.02 -1.52
C TYR A 15 -7.72 -3.00 -1.20
N HIS A 16 -8.07 -4.17 -0.67
CA HIS A 16 -7.11 -5.17 -0.21
C HIS A 16 -6.60 -6.02 -1.39
N CYS A 17 -5.78 -5.45 -2.25
CA CYS A 17 -5.30 -6.10 -3.47
C CYS A 17 -4.09 -7.00 -3.17
N ASN A 18 -4.27 -8.31 -3.26
CA ASN A 18 -3.27 -9.31 -2.90
C ASN A 18 -2.64 -9.97 -4.14
N TYR A 19 -1.33 -10.20 -4.09
CA TYR A 19 -0.54 -10.73 -5.21
C TYR A 19 0.41 -11.83 -4.75
N GLY A 20 0.45 -12.93 -5.50
CA GLY A 20 1.41 -14.02 -5.34
C GLY A 20 2.21 -14.24 -6.63
N SER A 21 2.62 -15.49 -6.85
CA SER A 21 3.23 -15.92 -8.11
C SER A 21 2.31 -15.62 -9.32
N PRO A 22 2.85 -15.31 -10.52
CA PRO A 22 4.26 -15.32 -10.92
C PRO A 22 4.97 -13.96 -10.79
N ILE A 23 4.36 -12.97 -10.15
CA ILE A 23 5.00 -11.65 -9.95
C ILE A 23 5.77 -11.63 -8.64
N LEU A 24 5.15 -12.11 -7.56
CA LEU A 24 5.82 -12.28 -6.28
C LEU A 24 6.68 -13.55 -6.32
N GLU A 25 7.98 -13.36 -6.13
CA GLU A 25 9.02 -14.39 -6.07
C GLU A 25 10.18 -13.86 -5.23
N GLU A 26 11.12 -14.73 -4.87
CA GLU A 26 12.38 -14.29 -4.27
C GLU A 26 13.09 -13.27 -5.16
N GLY A 27 13.43 -12.11 -4.60
CA GLY A 27 14.03 -11.00 -5.33
C GLY A 27 13.03 -10.09 -6.03
N ALA A 28 11.71 -10.33 -5.89
CA ALA A 28 10.71 -9.33 -6.26
C ALA A 28 10.90 -8.03 -5.46
N SER A 29 10.38 -6.92 -5.99
CA SER A 29 10.51 -5.61 -5.34
C SER A 29 9.27 -4.74 -5.48
N PHE A 30 9.01 -3.96 -4.43
CA PHE A 30 7.99 -2.94 -4.33
C PHE A 30 8.57 -1.55 -4.60
N ILE A 31 7.93 -0.82 -5.51
CA ILE A 31 8.36 0.50 -5.97
C ILE A 31 7.18 1.46 -5.83
N ALA A 32 7.38 2.56 -5.12
CA ALA A 32 6.36 3.56 -4.86
C ALA A 32 6.98 4.94 -4.59
N PRO A 33 6.24 6.03 -4.87
CA PRO A 33 6.69 7.39 -4.57
C PRO A 33 6.34 7.72 -3.12
N ILE A 34 7.16 7.26 -2.19
CA ILE A 34 6.87 7.29 -0.76
C ILE A 34 7.24 8.65 -0.17
N GLU A 35 6.31 9.29 0.54
CA GLU A 35 6.59 10.47 1.36
C GLU A 35 7.10 10.05 2.75
N LYS A 36 6.34 9.17 3.41
CA LYS A 36 6.64 8.64 4.75
C LYS A 36 6.34 7.15 4.78
N VAL A 37 7.15 6.39 5.49
CA VAL A 37 6.90 4.96 5.80
C VAL A 37 7.28 4.67 7.25
N ALA A 38 6.43 3.93 7.95
CA ALA A 38 6.71 3.39 9.27
C ALA A 38 6.25 1.93 9.34
N PRO A 39 6.95 1.07 10.11
CA PRO A 39 6.47 -0.27 10.40
C PRO A 39 5.20 -0.18 11.26
N ARG A 40 4.28 -1.14 11.11
CA ARG A 40 3.10 -1.26 11.98
C ARG A 40 3.53 -1.55 13.42
N ASP A 41 4.49 -2.44 13.62
CA ASP A 41 4.87 -2.97 14.94
C ASP A 41 6.39 -3.26 15.05
N SER A 42 6.78 -3.86 16.18
CA SER A 42 8.16 -4.25 16.45
C SER A 42 8.66 -5.42 15.60
N VAL A 43 7.77 -6.23 15.01
CA VAL A 43 8.14 -7.31 14.09
C VAL A 43 8.54 -6.72 12.75
N ALA A 44 7.68 -5.88 12.16
CA ALA A 44 7.95 -5.18 10.91
C ALA A 44 9.15 -4.21 11.02
N ALA A 45 9.38 -3.63 12.21
CA ALA A 45 10.51 -2.74 12.46
C ALA A 45 11.88 -3.41 12.25
N LYS A 46 11.99 -4.73 12.43
CA LYS A 46 13.26 -5.47 12.23
C LYS A 46 13.75 -5.43 10.78
N SER A 47 12.84 -5.28 9.82
CA SER A 47 13.12 -5.31 8.38
C SER A 47 12.79 -3.99 7.68
N ILE A 48 12.66 -2.89 8.42
CA ILE A 48 12.27 -1.59 7.86
C ILE A 48 13.25 -1.04 6.83
N GLU A 49 14.55 -1.36 6.92
CA GLU A 49 15.54 -0.88 5.95
C GLU A 49 15.42 -1.63 4.59
N ASP A 50 14.77 -2.80 4.58
CA ASP A 50 14.63 -3.67 3.40
C ASP A 50 13.16 -3.93 3.02
N PHE A 51 12.22 -3.10 3.52
CA PHE A 51 10.78 -3.34 3.34
C PHE A 51 10.34 -3.47 1.88
N LYS A 52 11.10 -2.87 0.95
CA LYS A 52 10.83 -2.90 -0.50
C LYS A 52 11.16 -4.24 -1.18
N ASN A 53 12.03 -5.07 -0.62
CA ASN A 53 12.50 -6.28 -1.28
C ASN A 53 11.85 -7.52 -0.68
N TYR A 54 11.60 -8.54 -1.48
CA TYR A 54 10.98 -9.79 -1.04
C TYR A 54 11.99 -10.93 -1.03
N GLY A 55 12.10 -11.63 0.11
CA GLY A 55 12.92 -12.82 0.26
C GLY A 55 12.20 -14.10 -0.21
N PRO A 56 12.83 -15.27 -0.12
CA PRO A 56 12.18 -16.54 -0.45
C PRO A 56 11.03 -16.86 0.52
N PRO A 57 10.15 -17.82 0.19
CA PRO A 57 9.19 -18.38 1.14
C PRO A 57 9.89 -18.89 2.41
N GLN A 58 9.34 -18.53 3.57
CA GLN A 58 9.90 -18.88 4.88
C GLN A 58 8.84 -19.50 5.77
N SER A 59 9.06 -20.74 6.23
CA SER A 59 8.24 -21.33 7.29
C SER A 59 8.31 -20.46 8.55
N ASP A 60 7.19 -20.37 9.27
CA ASP A 60 7.04 -19.55 10.48
C ASP A 60 7.30 -18.04 10.27
N PHE A 61 7.22 -17.54 9.03
CA PHE A 61 7.29 -16.11 8.77
C PHE A 61 6.12 -15.39 9.45
N VAL A 62 6.44 -14.42 10.30
CA VAL A 62 5.44 -13.52 10.88
C VAL A 62 5.28 -12.35 9.94
N GLU A 63 4.03 -12.06 9.56
CA GLU A 63 3.71 -10.96 8.63
C GLU A 63 4.41 -9.65 9.02
N GLN A 64 4.76 -8.88 8.00
CA GLN A 64 5.35 -7.56 8.18
C GLN A 64 4.49 -6.53 7.44
N VAL A 65 3.97 -5.57 8.18
CA VAL A 65 3.09 -4.52 7.66
C VAL A 65 3.78 -3.16 7.76
N TYR A 66 3.70 -2.39 6.68
CA TYR A 66 4.26 -1.05 6.59
C TYR A 66 3.17 -0.05 6.18
N PHE A 67 3.03 1.02 6.95
CA PHE A 67 2.08 2.09 6.72
C PHE A 67 2.77 3.28 6.05
N MET A 68 2.15 3.81 5.01
CA MET A 68 2.76 4.82 4.15
C MET A 68 1.79 5.95 3.79
N ASN A 69 2.35 7.15 3.65
CA ASN A 69 1.79 8.19 2.78
C ASN A 69 2.57 8.22 1.47
N LEU A 70 1.86 8.30 0.35
CA LEU A 70 2.45 8.35 -0.97
C LEU A 70 2.28 9.73 -1.61
N ILE A 71 3.28 10.14 -2.37
CA ILE A 71 3.33 11.39 -3.10
C ILE A 71 2.41 11.25 -4.33
N PRO A 72 1.49 12.20 -4.57
CA PRO A 72 0.72 12.25 -5.81
C PRO A 72 1.51 12.90 -6.96
N ASP A 73 1.18 12.49 -8.18
CA ASP A 73 1.52 13.16 -9.42
C ASP A 73 0.82 14.53 -9.54
N GLY A 74 1.11 15.28 -10.60
CA GLY A 74 0.50 16.59 -10.87
C GLY A 74 -1.02 16.56 -11.09
N LYS A 75 -1.64 15.37 -11.18
CA LYS A 75 -3.09 15.16 -11.32
C LYS A 75 -3.73 14.65 -10.02
N GLY A 76 -2.98 14.56 -8.92
CA GLY A 76 -3.49 14.10 -7.62
C GLY A 76 -3.57 12.56 -7.49
N ASN A 77 -2.98 11.81 -8.43
CA ASN A 77 -2.96 10.35 -8.39
C ASN A 77 -1.58 9.83 -8.01
N THR A 78 -1.50 8.63 -7.46
CA THR A 78 -0.22 7.95 -7.26
C THR A 78 -0.25 6.58 -7.93
N THR A 79 0.93 6.02 -8.15
CA THR A 79 1.11 4.69 -8.72
C THR A 79 2.12 3.92 -7.91
N VAL A 80 1.81 2.68 -7.55
CA VAL A 80 2.75 1.73 -6.96
C VAL A 80 2.94 0.54 -7.89
N VAL A 81 4.09 -0.13 -7.79
CA VAL A 81 4.46 -1.27 -8.63
C VAL A 81 5.02 -2.38 -7.76
N LEU A 82 4.57 -3.62 -8.01
CA LEU A 82 5.25 -4.85 -7.61
C LEU A 82 5.81 -5.47 -8.89
N THR A 83 7.12 -5.72 -8.90
CA THR A 83 7.81 -6.35 -10.03
C THR A 83 8.58 -7.58 -9.58
N ASN A 84 8.62 -8.58 -10.45
CA ASN A 84 9.43 -9.78 -10.22
C ASN A 84 10.95 -9.47 -10.31
N ARG A 85 11.79 -10.43 -9.93
CA ARG A 85 13.25 -10.28 -9.85
C ARG A 85 13.87 -9.85 -11.17
N ASN A 86 13.40 -10.44 -12.27
CA ASN A 86 13.93 -10.17 -13.60
C ASN A 86 13.45 -8.86 -14.23
N ARG A 87 12.52 -8.15 -13.54
CA ARG A 87 11.85 -6.94 -14.04
C ARG A 87 11.24 -7.11 -15.43
N ASP A 88 10.63 -8.26 -15.67
CA ASP A 88 9.94 -8.58 -16.92
C ASP A 88 8.44 -8.84 -16.72
N LYS A 89 7.97 -8.90 -15.47
CA LYS A 89 6.55 -8.98 -15.08
C LYS A 89 6.31 -8.04 -13.91
N ALA A 90 5.30 -7.19 -14.05
CA ALA A 90 4.89 -6.31 -12.96
C ALA A 90 3.38 -6.12 -12.93
N ILE A 91 2.87 -5.79 -11.75
CA ILE A 91 1.54 -5.21 -11.57
C ILE A 91 1.72 -3.79 -11.05
N SER A 92 0.92 -2.86 -11.54
CA SER A 92 0.79 -1.53 -10.94
C SER A 92 -0.61 -1.27 -10.43
N LEU A 93 -0.70 -0.54 -9.33
CA LEU A 93 -1.93 0.08 -8.85
C LEU A 93 -1.83 1.59 -8.98
N LYS A 94 -2.76 2.19 -9.72
CA LYS A 94 -2.94 3.63 -9.79
C LYS A 94 -4.22 4.05 -9.10
N TYR A 95 -4.19 5.11 -8.30
CA TYR A 95 -5.35 5.58 -7.56
C TYR A 95 -5.23 7.06 -7.15
N PRO A 96 -6.33 7.75 -6.81
CA PRO A 96 -6.29 9.15 -6.36
C PRO A 96 -6.00 9.25 -4.86
N VAL A 97 -4.92 9.94 -4.49
CA VAL A 97 -4.48 10.06 -3.08
C VAL A 97 -5.54 10.78 -2.23
N LYS A 98 -6.29 11.71 -2.83
CA LYS A 98 -7.36 12.45 -2.13
C LYS A 98 -8.45 11.53 -1.56
N SER A 99 -8.83 10.47 -2.28
CA SER A 99 -9.87 9.54 -1.80
C SER A 99 -9.30 8.29 -1.12
N LEU A 100 -7.99 8.05 -1.21
CA LEU A 100 -7.30 6.93 -0.59
C LEU A 100 -5.94 7.41 -0.05
N PRO A 101 -5.92 8.25 1.00
CA PRO A 101 -4.69 8.91 1.47
C PRO A 101 -3.71 7.98 2.21
N CYS A 102 -4.16 6.78 2.61
CA CYS A 102 -3.36 5.81 3.33
C CYS A 102 -2.97 4.66 2.39
N PHE A 103 -1.74 4.17 2.51
CA PHE A 103 -1.31 2.97 1.81
C PHE A 103 -0.69 1.99 2.80
N THR A 104 -1.15 0.74 2.75
CA THR A 104 -0.58 -0.36 3.50
C THR A 104 0.14 -1.31 2.55
N LEU A 105 1.39 -1.63 2.88
CA LEU A 105 2.12 -2.74 2.31
C LEU A 105 2.08 -3.90 3.31
N TRP A 106 1.33 -4.95 3.00
CA TRP A 106 1.32 -6.18 3.77
C TRP A 106 2.23 -7.21 3.12
N LYS A 107 3.19 -7.74 3.85
CA LYS A 107 4.09 -8.79 3.38
C LYS A 107 3.85 -10.04 4.20
N ASN A 108 3.45 -11.11 3.54
CA ASN A 108 3.33 -12.45 4.10
C ASN A 108 4.17 -13.40 3.26
N THR A 109 5.49 -13.36 3.43
CA THR A 109 6.44 -14.23 2.71
C THR A 109 6.61 -15.57 3.42
N SER A 110 5.48 -16.15 3.87
CA SER A 110 5.43 -17.46 4.52
C SER A 110 5.76 -18.59 3.55
N SER A 111 5.68 -19.84 4.01
CA SER A 111 5.73 -21.00 3.10
C SER A 111 4.68 -20.87 1.99
N PHE A 112 4.83 -21.64 0.90
CA PHE A 112 3.82 -21.62 -0.16
C PHE A 112 2.46 -22.12 0.34
N GLU A 113 2.49 -23.11 1.23
CA GLU A 113 1.34 -23.74 1.86
C GLU A 113 0.58 -22.77 2.79
N ASP A 114 1.31 -21.90 3.49
CA ASP A 114 0.76 -20.89 4.40
C ASP A 114 0.45 -19.54 3.70
N GLY A 115 0.76 -19.44 2.41
CA GLY A 115 0.46 -18.30 1.57
C GLY A 115 1.64 -17.34 1.41
N TYR A 116 2.45 -17.55 0.36
CA TYR A 116 3.45 -16.60 -0.09
C TYR A 116 2.79 -15.47 -0.91
N VAL A 117 2.39 -14.39 -0.23
CA VAL A 117 1.53 -13.33 -0.76
C VAL A 117 1.91 -11.95 -0.24
N THR A 118 1.59 -10.90 -0.98
CA THR A 118 1.71 -9.50 -0.53
C THR A 118 0.47 -8.69 -0.88
N GLY A 119 0.06 -7.80 0.02
CA GLY A 119 -1.00 -6.82 -0.18
C GLY A 119 -0.46 -5.46 -0.56
N LEU A 120 -1.00 -4.88 -1.64
CA LEU A 120 -0.85 -3.46 -1.99
C LEU A 120 -2.20 -2.77 -1.75
N GLU A 121 -2.32 -2.05 -0.64
CA GLU A 121 -3.62 -1.77 -0.06
C GLU A 121 -3.86 -0.26 0.11
N PRO A 122 -4.32 0.44 -0.96
CA PRO A 122 -4.76 1.82 -0.82
C PRO A 122 -6.09 1.89 -0.06
N GLY A 123 -6.17 2.82 0.89
CA GLY A 123 -7.30 2.93 1.79
C GLY A 123 -7.60 4.36 2.23
N THR A 124 -8.80 4.56 2.78
CA THR A 124 -9.22 5.81 3.43
C THR A 124 -8.48 6.02 4.76
N SER A 125 -8.05 4.92 5.37
CA SER A 125 -7.46 4.77 6.70
C SER A 125 -6.48 3.60 6.69
N PHE A 126 -5.61 3.50 7.70
CA PHE A 126 -4.84 2.27 7.92
C PHE A 126 -5.75 1.18 8.52
N PRO A 127 -5.42 -0.13 8.37
CA PRO A 127 -6.18 -1.25 8.93
C PRO A 127 -6.00 -1.41 10.45
N ASN A 128 -6.12 -0.30 11.18
CA ASN A 128 -6.11 -0.25 12.63
C ASN A 128 -7.53 -0.33 13.21
N PRO A 129 -7.67 -0.54 14.53
CA PRO A 129 -8.96 -0.44 15.19
C PRO A 129 -9.65 0.91 14.92
N LYS A 130 -10.93 0.87 14.54
CA LYS A 130 -11.74 2.03 14.21
C LYS A 130 -11.65 3.20 15.22
N PRO A 131 -11.64 2.99 16.56
CA PRO A 131 -11.48 4.08 17.51
C PRO A 131 -10.17 4.86 17.38
N PHE A 132 -9.07 4.18 17.02
CA PHE A 132 -7.78 4.84 16.78
C PHE A 132 -7.84 5.69 15.51
N GLU A 133 -8.34 5.14 14.41
CA GLU A 133 -8.51 5.87 13.15
C GLU A 133 -9.47 7.06 13.29
N ARG A 134 -10.51 6.93 14.12
CA ARG A 134 -11.42 8.03 14.48
C ARG A 134 -10.69 9.17 15.18
N LYS A 135 -9.87 8.87 16.20
CA LYS A 135 -9.06 9.87 16.91
C LYS A 135 -8.05 10.57 15.99
N ARG A 136 -7.61 9.90 14.93
CA ARG A 136 -6.71 10.44 13.90
C ARG A 136 -7.43 11.13 12.74
N GLY A 137 -8.76 11.22 12.77
CA GLY A 137 -9.55 11.91 11.74
C GLY A 137 -9.60 11.18 10.39
N ARG A 138 -9.36 9.86 10.35
CA ARG A 138 -9.34 9.05 9.12
C ARG A 138 -10.63 8.27 8.85
N ILE A 139 -11.68 8.56 9.62
CA ILE A 139 -13.04 8.04 9.38
C ILE A 139 -13.81 9.04 8.55
N ILE A 140 -14.40 8.59 7.44
CA ILE A 140 -15.25 9.43 6.60
C ILE A 140 -16.65 9.40 7.19
N VAL A 141 -17.26 10.57 7.38
CA VAL A 141 -18.67 10.71 7.76
C VAL A 141 -19.45 11.16 6.54
N LEU A 142 -20.40 10.34 6.09
CA LEU A 142 -21.28 10.64 4.97
C LEU A 142 -22.63 11.14 5.49
N LYS A 143 -23.08 12.30 5.03
CA LYS A 143 -24.44 12.81 5.26
C LYS A 143 -25.48 11.94 4.54
N PRO A 144 -26.78 12.05 4.88
CA PRO A 144 -27.84 11.37 4.13
C PRO A 144 -27.77 11.64 2.62
N GLY A 145 -27.76 10.58 1.82
CA GLY A 145 -27.63 10.65 0.35
C GLY A 145 -26.24 11.04 -0.16
N GLU A 146 -25.26 11.29 0.71
CA GLU A 146 -23.91 11.64 0.29
C GLU A 146 -23.19 10.41 -0.30
N LYS A 147 -22.42 10.67 -1.37
CA LYS A 147 -21.68 9.65 -2.11
C LYS A 147 -20.19 9.88 -1.97
N TYR A 148 -19.48 8.80 -1.67
CA TYR A 148 -18.03 8.74 -1.75
C TYR A 148 -17.58 7.95 -2.98
N HIS A 149 -16.69 8.55 -3.76
CA HIS A 149 -16.14 7.95 -4.96
C HIS A 149 -14.63 7.77 -4.80
N SER A 150 -14.18 6.55 -5.07
CA SER A 150 -12.78 6.16 -5.15
C SER A 150 -12.63 5.15 -6.27
N TRP A 151 -11.42 4.99 -6.79
CA TRP A 151 -11.12 4.01 -7.81
C TRP A 151 -9.67 3.54 -7.66
N VAL A 152 -9.42 2.35 -8.18
CA VAL A 152 -8.10 1.77 -8.35
C VAL A 152 -8.04 1.20 -9.76
N THR A 153 -6.97 1.50 -10.49
CA THR A 153 -6.66 0.85 -11.77
C THR A 153 -5.54 -0.15 -11.54
N MET A 154 -5.84 -1.42 -11.79
CA MET A 154 -4.87 -2.51 -11.82
C MET A 154 -4.36 -2.67 -13.26
N SER A 155 -3.04 -2.77 -13.44
CA SER A 155 -2.47 -3.00 -14.77
C SER A 155 -1.34 -4.00 -14.71
N VAL A 156 -1.35 -4.97 -15.62
CA VAL A 156 -0.29 -5.97 -15.80
C VAL A 156 0.67 -5.48 -16.87
N HIS A 157 1.96 -5.56 -16.59
CA HIS A 157 3.05 -5.15 -17.48
C HIS A 157 3.91 -6.36 -17.78
N LEU A 158 4.03 -6.71 -19.06
CA LEU A 158 4.82 -7.83 -19.53
C LEU A 158 5.95 -7.34 -20.44
N GLY A 159 7.13 -7.91 -20.27
CA GLY A 159 8.35 -7.52 -20.96
C GLY A 159 9.07 -6.35 -20.28
N LYS A 160 10.41 -6.38 -20.35
CA LYS A 160 11.29 -5.43 -19.65
C LYS A 160 10.97 -3.97 -19.98
N ASP A 161 10.68 -3.66 -21.23
CA ASP A 161 10.37 -2.29 -21.65
C ASP A 161 9.10 -1.74 -21.01
N ASN A 162 8.05 -2.57 -20.88
CA ASN A 162 6.80 -2.13 -20.27
C ASN A 162 6.94 -1.99 -18.74
N VAL A 163 7.67 -2.90 -18.11
CA VAL A 163 8.02 -2.80 -16.69
C VAL A 163 8.85 -1.56 -16.41
N GLN A 164 9.88 -1.28 -17.22
CA GLN A 164 10.71 -0.10 -17.05
C GLN A 164 9.90 1.19 -17.24
N LYS A 165 9.02 1.25 -18.25
CA LYS A 165 8.15 2.42 -18.46
C LYS A 165 7.31 2.77 -17.23
N VAL A 166 6.74 1.79 -16.53
CA VAL A 166 5.92 2.07 -15.33
C VAL A 166 6.79 2.42 -14.12
N ILE A 167 8.00 1.84 -14.00
CA ILE A 167 8.98 2.23 -12.98
C ILE A 167 9.40 3.69 -13.18
N ASP A 168 9.77 4.08 -14.40
CA ASP A 168 10.14 5.46 -14.75
C ASP A 168 9.01 6.46 -14.44
N GLN A 169 7.75 6.05 -14.62
CA GLN A 169 6.60 6.88 -14.26
C GLN A 169 6.53 7.13 -12.75
N VAL A 170 6.78 6.10 -11.93
CA VAL A 170 6.82 6.25 -10.47
C VAL A 170 8.00 7.12 -10.02
N GLU A 171 9.18 6.91 -10.59
CA GLU A 171 10.38 7.70 -10.27
C GLU A 171 10.21 9.19 -10.59
N LYS A 172 9.52 9.51 -11.68
CA LYS A 172 9.14 10.90 -12.03
C LYS A 172 8.25 11.56 -10.98
N ILE A 173 7.43 10.80 -10.25
CA ILE A 173 6.60 11.34 -9.15
C ILE A 173 7.48 11.70 -7.96
N CYS A 174 8.50 10.90 -7.65
CA CYS A 174 9.41 11.15 -6.53
C CYS A 174 10.16 12.48 -6.66
N LYS A 175 10.44 12.94 -7.89
CA LYS A 175 11.19 14.20 -8.18
C LYS A 175 12.50 14.33 -7.40
N GLY A 176 13.20 13.22 -7.13
CA GLY A 176 14.43 13.21 -6.33
C GLY A 176 14.23 13.38 -4.82
N THR A 177 12.99 13.32 -4.33
CA THR A 177 12.68 13.34 -2.89
C THR A 177 12.97 11.98 -2.28
N SER A 178 13.76 11.97 -1.20
CA SER A 178 13.99 10.76 -0.40
C SER A 178 12.84 10.53 0.58
N PRO A 179 12.35 9.30 0.74
CA PRO A 179 11.29 9.00 1.70
C PRO A 179 11.75 9.22 3.14
N LYS A 180 10.85 9.69 3.99
CA LYS A 180 11.07 9.69 5.45
C LYS A 180 10.78 8.29 6.00
N ILE A 181 11.84 7.58 6.39
CA ILE A 181 11.75 6.23 6.94
C ILE A 181 11.83 6.29 8.47
N PHE A 182 10.78 5.82 9.15
CA PHE A 182 10.73 5.72 10.60
C PHE A 182 11.07 4.29 11.03
N ARG A 183 12.08 4.13 11.89
CA ARG A 183 12.56 2.80 12.35
C ARG A 183 11.69 2.15 13.41
N ARG A 184 10.70 2.86 13.91
CA ARG A 184 9.74 2.41 14.92
C ARG A 184 8.34 2.77 14.46
N PRO A 185 7.31 2.08 15.00
CA PRO A 185 5.95 2.50 14.77
C PRO A 185 5.76 3.98 15.05
N LEU A 186 5.14 4.67 14.10
CA LEU A 186 4.83 6.09 14.23
C LEU A 186 3.46 6.19 14.90
N GLU A 187 3.34 6.90 16.02
CA GLU A 187 2.08 7.04 16.76
C GLU A 187 0.92 7.58 15.89
N GLU A 188 1.25 8.37 14.87
CA GLU A 188 0.30 8.86 13.87
C GLU A 188 -0.35 7.71 13.08
N PHE A 189 0.42 6.66 12.78
CA PHE A 189 0.04 5.55 11.89
C PHE A 189 -0.36 4.30 12.65
N SER A 190 0.22 4.03 13.81
CA SER A 190 0.02 2.78 14.56
C SER A 190 -0.33 3.02 16.03
N PRO A 191 -1.25 2.22 16.62
CA PRO A 191 -1.57 2.28 18.04
C PRO A 191 -0.59 1.50 18.94
N ILE A 192 0.38 0.79 18.36
CA ILE A 192 1.33 -0.11 19.06
C ILE A 192 2.77 0.28 18.81
#